data_AF-A0A1M5ABQ7-F1
#
_entry.id   AF-A0A1M5ABQ7-F1
#
_cell.length_a   1.000
_cell.length_b   1.000
_cell.length_c   1.000
_cell.angle_alpha   90.00
_cell.angle_beta   90.00
_cell.angle_gamma   90.00
#
_symmetry.space_group_name_H-M   'P 1'
#
loop_
_entity.id
_entity.type
_entity.pdbx_description
1 polymer ?
#
loop_
_entity_poly.entity_id
_entity_poly.type
_entity_poly.pdbx_seq_one_letter_code
_entity_poly.pdbx_strand_id
1 'polypeptide(L)'
;MKKNNLLALALIGALAVSMFACTKKDAVETTSNNEIAQSTLSKISSMGFSTEGARKVDGGYLVEGDILLTDDNLSNTSKSANLNIAETEQYRTTNLVTGLPRVITVSVTNLPQVYSDAVDTMITRYNNLGLNLTFQKASTGTVGNIDVLGFNEGPSGGYITLGSAGFPTSAGKPFNQVKMNTNVNAYGTNPNLLYLASVLQHEVGHCIGFRHTDYMNRAFSCGGSRSNEGTAGVGAVRIPGTPSKADAASFMLACSNGGNRTFNANDRIALNYLY
;
A
#
# COMPACT_ATOMS: atom_id res chain seq x y z
N MET A 1 -24.15 -71.01 -63.67
CA MET A 1 -24.14 -72.25 -62.85
C MET A 1 -23.00 -72.15 -61.85
N LYS A 2 -23.31 -72.20 -60.53
CA LYS A 2 -22.51 -72.69 -59.37
C LYS A 2 -21.04 -72.21 -59.24
N LYS A 3 -20.55 -71.62 -58.14
CA LYS A 3 -20.78 -71.89 -56.71
C LYS A 3 -20.20 -70.75 -55.83
N ASN A 4 -20.84 -70.49 -54.70
CA ASN A 4 -20.34 -69.71 -53.56
C ASN A 4 -19.02 -70.25 -53.02
N ASN A 5 -18.19 -69.37 -52.43
CA ASN A 5 -17.41 -69.70 -51.25
C ASN A 5 -17.48 -68.56 -50.23
N LEU A 6 -18.09 -68.88 -49.09
CA LEU A 6 -18.03 -68.18 -47.82
C LEU A 6 -16.62 -68.29 -47.22
N LEU A 7 -16.19 -67.25 -46.49
CA LEU A 7 -15.41 -67.27 -45.24
C LEU A 7 -14.89 -65.83 -45.01
N ALA A 8 -15.57 -65.02 -44.20
CA ALA A 8 -15.38 -64.89 -42.75
C ALA A 8 -14.14 -64.04 -42.37
N LEU A 9 -14.38 -62.76 -42.07
CA LEU A 9 -14.00 -62.09 -40.81
C LEU A 9 -14.44 -60.61 -40.91
N ALA A 10 -15.64 -60.31 -40.41
CA ALA A 10 -16.07 -58.93 -40.20
C ALA A 10 -15.43 -58.43 -38.90
N LEU A 11 -14.32 -57.70 -39.01
CA LEU A 11 -13.74 -56.98 -37.89
C LEU A 11 -14.56 -55.70 -37.69
N ILE A 12 -15.41 -55.71 -36.67
CA ILE A 12 -16.17 -54.56 -36.19
C ILE A 12 -15.15 -53.58 -35.56
N GLY A 13 -14.67 -52.64 -36.36
CA GLY A 13 -13.92 -51.48 -35.89
C GLY A 13 -14.88 -50.38 -35.50
N ALA A 14 -15.36 -50.42 -34.26
CA ALA A 14 -16.12 -49.34 -33.65
C ALA A 14 -15.23 -48.10 -33.54
N LEU A 15 -15.38 -47.15 -34.46
CA LEU A 15 -14.79 -45.82 -34.34
C LEU A 15 -15.63 -45.00 -33.35
N ALA A 16 -15.46 -45.29 -32.06
CA ALA A 16 -16.00 -44.45 -31.00
C ALA A 16 -15.18 -43.15 -30.94
N VAL A 17 -15.69 -42.10 -31.60
CA VAL A 17 -15.25 -40.72 -31.39
C VAL A 17 -15.63 -40.34 -29.96
N SER A 18 -14.71 -40.58 -29.04
CA SER A 18 -14.81 -40.09 -27.67
C SER A 18 -14.56 -38.59 -27.69
N MET A 19 -15.63 -37.82 -27.57
CA MET A 19 -15.54 -36.41 -27.22
C MET A 19 -14.96 -36.33 -25.81
N PHE A 20 -13.68 -35.96 -25.71
CA PHE A 20 -13.09 -35.49 -24.46
C PHE A 20 -13.73 -34.14 -24.12
N ALA A 21 -14.89 -34.20 -23.46
CA ALA A 21 -15.37 -33.09 -22.66
C ALA A 21 -14.37 -32.92 -21.51
N CYS A 22 -13.49 -31.93 -21.64
CA CYS A 22 -12.75 -31.41 -20.49
C CYS A 22 -13.79 -30.96 -19.47
N THR A 23 -13.96 -31.77 -18.43
CA THR A 23 -14.51 -31.30 -17.17
C THR A 23 -13.55 -30.21 -16.70
N LYS A 24 -13.95 -28.94 -16.87
CA LYS A 24 -13.42 -27.88 -16.02
C LYS A 24 -13.74 -28.33 -14.61
N LYS A 25 -12.76 -28.95 -13.95
CA LYS A 25 -12.71 -28.96 -12.49
C LYS A 25 -12.60 -27.50 -12.12
N ASP A 26 -13.73 -26.95 -11.70
CA ASP A 26 -13.75 -25.72 -10.92
C ASP A 26 -12.84 -25.96 -9.73
N ALA A 27 -11.58 -25.56 -9.89
CA ALA A 27 -10.82 -25.11 -8.75
C ALA A 27 -11.64 -23.97 -8.19
N VAL A 28 -12.20 -24.18 -7.01
CA VAL A 28 -12.76 -23.11 -6.19
C VAL A 28 -11.58 -22.23 -5.82
N GLU A 29 -11.19 -21.35 -6.75
CA GLU A 29 -10.54 -20.11 -6.40
C GLU A 29 -11.59 -19.30 -5.67
N THR A 30 -11.49 -19.26 -4.34
CA THR A 30 -12.09 -18.21 -3.53
C THR A 30 -11.36 -16.90 -3.84
N THR A 31 -11.44 -16.41 -5.08
CA THR A 31 -11.22 -15.01 -5.39
C THR A 31 -12.43 -14.26 -4.85
N SER A 32 -12.27 -13.69 -3.66
CA SER A 32 -13.10 -12.58 -3.20
C SER A 32 -12.84 -11.37 -4.10
N ASN A 33 -13.28 -11.45 -5.37
CA ASN A 33 -13.43 -10.28 -6.22
C ASN A 33 -14.69 -9.54 -5.75
N ASN A 34 -14.55 -8.75 -4.70
CA ASN A 34 -15.38 -7.56 -4.53
C ASN A 34 -15.00 -6.62 -5.68
N GLU A 35 -15.56 -6.88 -6.86
CA GLU A 35 -15.32 -6.09 -8.06
C GLU A 35 -15.64 -4.63 -7.75
N ILE A 36 -14.60 -3.77 -7.78
CA ILE A 36 -14.74 -2.36 -7.45
C ILE A 36 -15.52 -1.72 -8.61
N ALA A 37 -16.61 -1.01 -8.28
CA ALA A 37 -17.40 -0.31 -9.29
C ALA A 37 -16.54 0.63 -10.14
N GLN A 38 -16.77 0.65 -11.46
CA GLN A 38 -16.00 1.48 -12.39
C GLN A 38 -16.00 2.97 -12.03
N SER A 39 -17.09 3.46 -11.44
CA SER A 39 -17.21 4.84 -10.94
C SER A 39 -16.22 5.11 -9.81
N THR A 40 -15.98 4.15 -8.92
CA THR A 40 -14.98 4.24 -7.85
C THR A 40 -13.56 4.20 -8.41
N LEU A 41 -13.26 3.29 -9.35
CA LEU A 41 -11.96 3.23 -10.03
C LEU A 41 -11.64 4.56 -10.73
N SER A 42 -12.64 5.18 -11.35
CA SER A 42 -12.51 6.50 -11.99
C SER A 42 -12.20 7.60 -10.97
N LYS A 43 -12.82 7.57 -9.78
CA LYS A 43 -12.51 8.50 -8.69
C LYS A 43 -11.08 8.32 -8.19
N ILE A 44 -10.66 7.08 -7.93
CA ILE A 44 -9.29 6.74 -7.51
C ILE A 44 -8.27 7.31 -8.51
N SER A 45 -8.47 7.03 -9.80
CA SER A 45 -7.61 7.55 -10.86
C SER A 45 -7.62 9.09 -10.93
N SER A 46 -8.78 9.72 -10.76
CA SER A 46 -8.91 11.19 -10.75
C SER A 46 -8.23 11.88 -9.57
N MET A 47 -7.90 11.12 -8.52
CA MET A 47 -7.12 11.58 -7.38
C MET A 47 -5.61 11.35 -7.57
N GLY A 48 -5.20 10.77 -8.70
CA GLY A 48 -3.81 10.46 -8.99
C GLY A 48 -3.29 9.27 -8.20
N PHE A 49 -4.14 8.25 -8.03
CA PHE A 49 -3.77 6.91 -7.55
C PHE A 49 -3.95 5.86 -8.65
N SER A 50 -3.09 4.85 -8.65
CA SER A 50 -3.20 3.71 -9.55
C SER A 50 -4.38 2.84 -9.16
N THR A 51 -5.14 2.39 -10.15
CA THR A 51 -6.20 1.40 -9.96
C THR A 51 -5.68 -0.03 -10.06
N GLU A 52 -4.42 -0.23 -10.46
CA GLU A 52 -3.79 -1.54 -10.52
C GLU A 52 -3.66 -2.14 -9.12
N GLY A 53 -4.17 -3.37 -8.94
CA GLY A 53 -4.17 -4.04 -7.64
C GLY A 53 -5.12 -3.43 -6.60
N ALA A 54 -5.96 -2.45 -6.98
CA ALA A 54 -6.93 -1.85 -6.09
C ALA A 54 -7.93 -2.90 -5.59
N ARG A 55 -8.12 -2.97 -4.27
CA ARG A 55 -9.06 -3.91 -3.65
C ARG A 55 -9.89 -3.25 -2.57
N LYS A 56 -11.16 -3.66 -2.47
CA LYS A 56 -12.03 -3.22 -1.38
C LYS A 56 -11.60 -3.93 -0.08
N VAL A 57 -11.41 -3.15 0.98
CA VAL A 57 -11.05 -3.64 2.31
C VAL A 57 -11.95 -3.00 3.36
N ASP A 58 -11.84 -3.44 4.60
CA ASP A 58 -12.52 -2.77 5.71
C ASP A 58 -12.03 -1.32 5.86
N GLY A 59 -12.97 -0.38 5.84
CA GLY A 59 -12.72 1.07 5.93
C GLY A 59 -12.53 1.80 4.59
N GLY A 60 -12.51 1.11 3.44
CA GLY A 60 -12.41 1.75 2.13
C GLY A 60 -11.78 0.89 1.04
N TYR A 61 -10.83 1.47 0.31
CA TYR A 61 -10.16 0.85 -0.83
C TYR A 61 -8.65 0.92 -0.63
N LEU A 62 -8.00 -0.25 -0.61
CA LEU A 62 -6.55 -0.32 -0.57
C LEU A 62 -6.03 -0.21 -2.00
N VAL A 63 -5.15 0.76 -2.24
CA VAL A 63 -4.50 1.02 -3.52
C VAL A 63 -2.99 1.03 -3.30
N GLU A 64 -2.23 0.77 -4.35
CA GLU A 64 -0.76 0.90 -4.35
C GLU A 64 -0.04 0.07 -3.28
N GLY A 65 -0.70 -0.93 -2.72
CA GLY A 65 -0.13 -1.88 -1.77
C GLY A 65 -0.40 -1.56 -0.30
N ASP A 66 -0.41 -0.29 0.09
CA ASP A 66 -0.42 0.20 1.48
C ASP A 66 -1.27 1.46 1.71
N ILE A 67 -1.82 2.10 0.66
CA ILE A 67 -2.62 3.31 0.81
C ILE A 67 -4.11 2.98 0.93
N LEU A 68 -4.71 3.32 2.07
CA LEU A 68 -6.16 3.23 2.29
C LEU A 68 -6.85 4.54 1.90
N LEU A 69 -7.65 4.49 0.83
CA LEU A 69 -8.56 5.56 0.46
C LEU A 69 -9.93 5.32 1.08
N THR A 70 -10.33 6.21 1.99
CA THR A 70 -11.66 6.21 2.60
C THR A 70 -12.70 6.84 1.68
N ASP A 71 -13.98 6.64 1.97
CA ASP A 71 -15.07 7.30 1.23
C ASP A 71 -14.99 8.84 1.34
N ASP A 72 -14.49 9.36 2.47
CA ASP A 72 -14.21 10.80 2.65
C ASP A 72 -13.10 11.29 1.73
N ASN A 73 -12.09 10.46 1.46
CA ASN A 73 -11.06 10.78 0.48
C ASN A 73 -11.66 10.80 -0.93
N LEU A 74 -12.50 9.82 -1.28
CA LEU A 74 -13.13 9.69 -2.61
C LEU A 74 -14.21 10.73 -2.89
N SER A 75 -14.78 11.37 -1.86
CA SER A 75 -15.76 12.45 -2.00
C SER A 75 -15.10 13.83 -2.16
N ASN A 76 -13.86 13.99 -1.69
CA ASN A 76 -13.10 15.22 -1.84
C ASN A 76 -12.39 15.26 -3.21
N THR A 77 -13.02 15.91 -4.19
CA THR A 77 -12.40 16.21 -5.48
C THR A 77 -11.34 17.30 -5.30
N SER A 78 -10.09 16.91 -5.04
CA SER A 78 -9.00 17.87 -4.93
C SER A 78 -8.67 18.46 -6.31
N LYS A 79 -9.15 19.69 -6.56
CA LYS A 79 -8.91 20.49 -7.78
C LYS A 79 -7.52 21.14 -7.78
N SER A 80 -6.46 20.39 -7.52
CA SER A 80 -5.10 20.94 -7.63
C SER A 80 -4.35 20.22 -8.72
N ALA A 81 -4.44 20.76 -9.93
CA ALA A 81 -3.55 20.44 -11.04
C ALA A 81 -2.27 21.27 -10.85
N ASN A 82 -1.33 20.78 -10.04
CA ASN A 82 0.01 21.34 -10.02
C ASN A 82 0.85 20.54 -11.00
N LEU A 83 0.88 20.99 -12.26
CA LEU A 83 1.79 20.48 -13.28
C LEU A 83 3.24 20.62 -12.78
N ASN A 84 3.86 19.50 -12.42
CA ASN A 84 5.30 19.44 -12.19
C ASN A 84 5.87 18.22 -12.91
N ILE A 85 6.83 18.48 -13.79
CA ILE A 85 7.63 17.50 -14.50
C ILE A 85 8.85 17.24 -13.61
N ALA A 86 8.80 16.20 -12.80
CA ALA A 86 9.99 15.71 -12.11
C ALA A 86 9.95 14.19 -12.04
N GLU A 87 11.12 13.58 -12.21
CA GLU A 87 11.24 12.14 -12.37
C GLU A 87 11.37 11.41 -11.02
N THR A 88 11.46 12.14 -9.89
CA THR A 88 11.55 11.61 -8.51
C THR A 88 11.82 12.76 -7.52
N GLU A 89 10.84 13.11 -6.68
CA GLU A 89 10.96 14.09 -5.59
C GLU A 89 10.26 13.56 -4.34
N GLN A 90 10.27 14.35 -3.26
CA GLN A 90 9.41 14.10 -2.09
C GLN A 90 8.04 14.72 -2.35
N TYR A 91 6.97 13.94 -2.17
CA TYR A 91 5.60 14.36 -2.46
C TYR A 91 4.73 14.32 -1.21
N ARG A 92 3.73 15.21 -1.20
CA ARG A 92 2.67 15.23 -0.21
C ARG A 92 1.30 15.17 -0.85
N THR A 93 0.30 14.82 -0.07
CA THR A 93 -1.10 15.01 -0.41
C THR A 93 -1.48 16.49 -0.32
N THR A 94 -2.71 16.80 -0.74
CA THR A 94 -3.26 18.15 -0.67
C THR A 94 -3.61 18.56 0.76
N ASN A 95 -4.09 17.63 1.57
CA ASN A 95 -4.37 17.84 3.00
C ASN A 95 -3.14 17.51 3.85
N LEU A 96 -2.82 18.39 4.79
CA LEU A 96 -1.72 18.20 5.75
C LEU A 96 -2.25 18.26 7.18
N VAL A 97 -1.47 17.80 8.15
CA VAL A 97 -1.77 18.03 9.55
C VAL A 97 -1.59 19.52 9.86
N THR A 98 -2.58 20.14 10.49
CA THR A 98 -2.53 21.57 10.84
C THR A 98 -2.61 21.79 12.35
N GLY A 99 -2.44 23.06 12.77
CA GLY A 99 -2.47 23.45 14.18
C GLY A 99 -1.15 23.23 14.90
N LEU A 100 -0.03 23.57 14.24
CA LEU A 100 1.32 23.44 14.77
C LEU A 100 1.65 24.59 15.76
N PRO A 101 2.49 24.36 16.79
CA PRO A 101 3.09 23.07 17.16
C PRO A 101 2.05 22.09 17.72
N ARG A 102 2.22 20.81 17.41
CA ARG A 102 1.24 19.77 17.74
C ARG A 102 1.92 18.47 18.17
N VAL A 103 1.35 17.82 19.18
CA VAL A 103 1.71 16.46 19.61
C VAL A 103 0.69 15.49 19.03
N ILE A 104 1.16 14.45 18.33
CA ILE A 104 0.35 13.33 17.85
C ILE A 104 0.57 12.14 18.77
N THR A 105 -0.49 11.66 19.41
CA THR A 105 -0.42 10.47 20.24
C THR A 105 -0.57 9.20 19.41
N VAL A 106 0.26 8.18 19.69
CA VAL A 106 0.25 6.90 18.99
C VAL A 106 -0.02 5.77 19.99
N SER A 107 -1.08 4.99 19.75
CA SER A 107 -1.41 3.79 20.52
C SER A 107 -1.10 2.52 19.74
N VAL A 108 -1.00 1.39 20.45
CA VAL A 108 -0.85 0.06 19.85
C VAL A 108 -1.89 -0.86 20.48
N THR A 109 -2.73 -1.47 19.64
CA THR A 109 -3.90 -2.24 20.07
C THR A 109 -3.80 -3.68 19.56
N ASN A 110 -3.90 -4.64 20.48
CA ASN A 110 -3.94 -6.08 20.19
C ASN A 110 -2.77 -6.63 19.35
N LEU A 111 -1.57 -6.07 19.53
CA LEU A 111 -0.34 -6.51 18.86
C LEU A 111 0.72 -6.98 19.87
N PRO A 112 1.63 -7.89 19.47
CA PRO A 112 2.77 -8.28 20.31
C PRO A 112 3.66 -7.10 20.71
N GLN A 113 4.38 -7.24 21.83
CA GLN A 113 5.23 -6.19 22.42
C GLN A 113 6.21 -5.56 21.41
N VAL A 114 6.77 -6.34 20.48
CA VAL A 114 7.71 -5.84 19.47
C VAL A 114 7.15 -4.69 18.62
N TYR A 115 5.83 -4.63 18.38
CA TYR A 115 5.19 -3.51 17.67
C TYR A 115 5.13 -2.26 18.54
N SER A 116 4.92 -2.42 19.85
CA SER A 116 4.97 -1.35 20.84
C SER A 116 6.37 -0.74 20.92
N ASP A 117 7.40 -1.58 20.93
CA ASP A 117 8.81 -1.16 20.92
C ASP A 117 9.20 -0.49 19.58
N ALA A 118 8.61 -0.97 18.47
CA ALA A 118 8.79 -0.37 17.15
C ALA A 118 8.17 1.03 17.06
N VAL A 119 7.00 1.25 17.70
CA VAL A 119 6.41 2.58 17.87
C VAL A 119 7.34 3.49 18.68
N ASP A 120 7.94 3.03 19.78
CA ASP A 120 8.90 3.84 20.56
C ASP A 120 10.12 4.24 19.72
N THR A 121 10.61 3.31 18.90
CA THR A 121 11.71 3.56 17.95
C THR A 121 11.31 4.61 16.90
N MET A 122 10.12 4.50 16.31
CA MET A 122 9.59 5.43 15.32
C MET A 122 9.37 6.83 15.92
N ILE A 123 8.79 6.94 17.11
CA ILE A 123 8.61 8.20 17.85
C ILE A 123 9.97 8.89 18.05
N THR A 124 10.97 8.13 18.51
CA THR A 124 12.32 8.63 18.72
C THR A 124 12.90 9.21 17.43
N ARG A 125 12.73 8.52 16.29
CA ARG A 125 13.23 9.00 14.99
C ARG A 125 12.60 10.32 14.57
N TYR A 126 11.27 10.45 14.65
CA TYR A 126 10.57 11.70 14.29
C TYR A 126 10.95 12.84 15.24
N ASN A 127 10.95 12.60 16.55
CA ASN A 127 11.24 13.64 17.53
C ASN A 127 12.69 14.14 17.47
N ASN A 128 13.64 13.28 17.05
CA ASN A 128 15.04 13.68 16.82
C ASN A 128 15.22 14.67 15.65
N LEU A 129 14.18 14.93 14.86
CA LEU A 129 14.22 15.93 13.79
C LEU A 129 13.92 17.35 14.29
N GLY A 130 13.34 17.52 15.48
CA GLY A 130 13.02 18.84 16.04
C GLY A 130 11.91 19.60 15.30
N LEU A 131 10.95 18.89 14.69
CA LEU A 131 9.82 19.47 13.96
C LEU A 131 8.81 20.15 14.90
N ASN A 132 7.93 21.01 14.38
CA ASN A 132 6.77 21.51 15.14
C ASN A 132 5.67 20.44 15.30
N LEU A 133 5.77 19.32 14.58
CA LEU A 133 4.95 18.13 14.77
C LEU A 133 5.77 17.08 15.53
N THR A 134 5.34 16.75 16.74
CA THR A 134 6.01 15.76 17.60
C THR A 134 5.09 14.57 17.86
N PHE A 135 5.68 13.47 18.28
CA PHE A 135 4.95 12.24 18.57
C PHE A 135 5.14 11.82 20.03
N GLN A 136 4.11 11.21 20.59
CA GLN A 136 4.14 10.66 21.93
C GLN A 136 3.37 9.34 21.96
N LYS A 137 3.79 8.39 22.78
CA LYS A 137 3.00 7.19 23.02
C LYS A 137 1.75 7.56 23.83
N ALA A 138 0.59 7.07 23.40
CA ALA A 138 -0.64 7.25 24.14
C ALA A 138 -0.56 6.57 25.51
N SER A 139 -1.28 7.10 26.49
CA SER A 139 -1.41 6.46 27.79
C SER A 139 -2.01 5.06 27.65
N THR A 140 -1.53 4.11 28.46
CA THR A 140 -2.04 2.75 28.47
C THR A 140 -3.57 2.74 28.61
N GLY A 141 -4.25 1.99 27.75
CA GLY A 141 -5.72 1.90 27.74
C GLY A 141 -6.44 3.04 27.03
N THR A 142 -5.71 3.96 26.40
CA THR A 142 -6.27 5.03 25.57
C THR A 142 -5.92 4.84 24.09
N VAL A 143 -6.85 5.22 23.22
CA VAL A 143 -6.60 5.26 21.77
C VAL A 143 -6.00 6.61 21.42
N GLY A 144 -4.85 6.59 20.78
CA GLY A 144 -4.13 7.78 20.35
C GLY A 144 -4.82 8.51 19.19
N ASN A 145 -4.20 9.59 18.73
CA ASN A 145 -4.57 10.21 17.46
C ASN A 145 -4.34 9.27 16.28
N ILE A 146 -3.35 8.38 16.38
CA ILE A 146 -3.07 7.27 15.46
C ILE A 146 -3.09 5.97 16.28
N ASP A 147 -3.89 4.99 15.87
CA ASP A 147 -3.92 3.66 16.47
C ASP A 147 -3.27 2.62 15.57
N VAL A 148 -2.29 1.89 16.11
CA VAL A 148 -1.61 0.81 15.40
C VAL A 148 -2.33 -0.51 15.68
N LEU A 149 -2.85 -1.14 14.62
CA LEU A 149 -3.69 -2.32 14.66
C LEU A 149 -3.09 -3.45 13.84
N GLY A 150 -3.36 -4.70 14.20
CA GLY A 150 -2.95 -5.87 13.42
C GLY A 150 -3.98 -6.27 12.36
N PHE A 151 -3.50 -6.76 11.22
CA PHE A 151 -4.28 -7.55 10.27
C PHE A 151 -3.47 -8.75 9.80
N ASN A 152 -4.11 -9.83 9.32
CA ASN A 152 -3.40 -11.04 8.91
C ASN A 152 -3.78 -11.44 7.49
N GLU A 153 -2.95 -11.03 6.52
CA GLU A 153 -3.11 -11.36 5.11
C GLU A 153 -1.82 -11.99 4.56
N GLY A 154 -1.95 -13.13 3.88
CA GLY A 154 -0.84 -13.75 3.16
C GLY A 154 -0.52 -13.02 1.85
N PRO A 155 0.54 -13.43 1.15
CA PRO A 155 0.83 -12.89 -0.18
C PRO A 155 -0.30 -13.20 -1.17
N SER A 156 -0.60 -12.25 -2.04
CA SER A 156 -1.59 -12.37 -3.10
C SER A 156 -1.12 -11.62 -4.35
N GLY A 157 -1.32 -12.19 -5.53
CA GLY A 157 -0.93 -11.54 -6.80
C GLY A 157 0.57 -11.25 -6.93
N GLY A 158 1.44 -12.00 -6.23
CA GLY A 158 2.88 -11.77 -6.22
C GLY A 158 3.36 -10.64 -5.29
N TYR A 159 2.47 -10.10 -4.46
CA TYR A 159 2.77 -9.02 -3.51
C TYR A 159 2.27 -9.38 -2.10
N ILE A 160 2.84 -8.75 -1.07
CA ILE A 160 2.33 -8.81 0.30
C ILE A 160 2.29 -7.41 0.90
N THR A 161 1.13 -7.00 1.41
CA THR A 161 0.99 -5.73 2.13
C THR A 161 1.70 -5.86 3.48
N LEU A 162 2.67 -4.99 3.75
CA LEU A 162 3.43 -4.98 5.00
C LEU A 162 2.73 -4.16 6.10
N GLY A 163 2.27 -2.99 5.70
CA GLY A 163 1.49 -2.05 6.49
C GLY A 163 0.48 -1.35 5.59
N SER A 164 -0.44 -0.62 6.19
CA SER A 164 -1.27 0.32 5.44
C SER A 164 -1.77 1.45 6.32
N ALA A 165 -1.93 2.62 5.70
CA ALA A 165 -2.47 3.81 6.31
C ALA A 165 -3.18 4.68 5.27
N GLY A 166 -3.90 5.69 5.75
CA GLY A 166 -4.55 6.69 4.92
C GLY A 166 -3.91 8.07 5.11
N PHE A 167 -4.58 9.09 4.58
CA PHE A 167 -4.07 10.46 4.56
C PHE A 167 -4.82 11.41 5.52
N PRO A 168 -4.22 12.58 5.85
CA PRO A 168 -4.87 13.60 6.66
C PRO A 168 -6.24 14.00 6.13
N THR A 169 -7.13 14.33 7.05
CA THR A 169 -8.46 14.86 6.72
C THR A 169 -8.36 16.33 6.28
N SER A 170 -9.39 16.83 5.60
CA SER A 170 -9.50 18.25 5.24
C SER A 170 -9.56 19.19 6.46
N ALA A 171 -9.91 18.66 7.63
CA ALA A 171 -9.86 19.37 8.91
C ALA A 171 -8.46 19.39 9.55
N GLY A 172 -7.44 18.88 8.85
CA GLY A 172 -6.05 18.88 9.30
C GLY A 172 -5.76 17.92 10.47
N LYS A 173 -6.54 16.85 10.60
CA LYS A 173 -6.24 15.73 11.52
C LYS A 173 -5.40 14.69 10.78
N PRO A 174 -4.43 14.03 11.45
CA PRO A 174 -3.75 12.89 10.83
C PRO A 174 -4.76 11.78 10.53
N PHE A 175 -4.41 10.89 9.59
CA PHE A 175 -5.14 9.63 9.48
C PHE A 175 -4.96 8.83 10.77
N ASN A 176 -6.05 8.27 11.28
CA ASN A 176 -6.12 7.83 12.67
C ASN A 176 -5.77 6.35 12.89
N GLN A 177 -5.37 5.62 11.85
CA GLN A 177 -5.03 4.20 11.96
C GLN A 177 -3.80 3.83 11.14
N VAL A 178 -3.00 2.91 11.66
CA VAL A 178 -1.98 2.20 10.89
C VAL A 178 -2.23 0.71 11.08
N LYS A 179 -2.49 -0.02 9.99
CA LYS A 179 -2.67 -1.48 10.03
C LYS A 179 -1.34 -2.14 9.70
N MET A 180 -0.85 -3.02 10.58
CA MET A 180 0.40 -3.77 10.42
C MET A 180 0.12 -5.25 10.18
N ASN A 181 0.76 -5.85 9.18
CA ASN A 181 0.51 -7.25 8.85
C ASN A 181 1.17 -8.17 9.89
N THR A 182 0.41 -9.09 10.47
CA THR A 182 0.91 -10.08 11.43
C THR A 182 1.19 -11.43 10.79
N ASN A 183 1.03 -11.55 9.46
CA ASN A 183 1.29 -12.78 8.73
C ASN A 183 2.80 -13.12 8.76
N VAL A 184 3.10 -14.40 8.93
CA VAL A 184 4.48 -14.90 8.97
C VAL A 184 5.25 -14.61 7.68
N ASN A 185 4.58 -14.50 6.53
CA ASN A 185 5.24 -14.18 5.27
C ASN A 185 5.62 -12.69 5.15
N ALA A 186 5.07 -11.82 6.01
CA ALA A 186 5.40 -10.38 5.99
C ALA A 186 6.67 -10.07 6.81
N TYR A 187 6.76 -10.63 8.02
CA TYR A 187 7.83 -10.30 8.98
C TYR A 187 8.52 -11.51 9.60
N GLY A 188 8.16 -12.73 9.22
CA GLY A 188 8.62 -13.95 9.87
C GLY A 188 7.90 -14.24 11.19
N THR A 189 8.25 -15.34 11.84
CA THR A 189 7.71 -15.73 13.16
C THR A 189 8.28 -14.87 14.30
N ASN A 190 9.46 -14.27 14.08
CA ASN A 190 10.13 -13.37 15.00
C ASN A 190 10.43 -12.05 14.27
N PRO A 191 9.46 -11.12 14.21
CA PRO A 191 9.63 -9.85 13.50
C PRO A 191 10.84 -9.06 13.98
N ASN A 192 11.62 -8.55 13.03
CA ASN A 192 12.74 -7.67 13.35
C ASN A 192 12.23 -6.28 13.78
N LEU A 193 12.62 -5.83 14.98
CA LEU A 193 12.22 -4.56 15.56
C LEU A 193 12.47 -3.35 14.63
N LEU A 194 13.67 -3.27 14.04
CA LEU A 194 14.05 -2.12 13.22
C LEU A 194 13.36 -2.13 11.86
N TYR A 195 13.05 -3.30 11.33
CA TYR A 195 12.24 -3.42 10.13
C TYR A 195 10.80 -2.97 10.39
N LEU A 196 10.18 -3.45 11.47
CA LEU A 196 8.85 -2.98 11.89
C LEU A 196 8.82 -1.47 12.12
N ALA A 197 9.84 -0.92 12.80
CA ALA A 197 9.93 0.52 13.03
C ALA A 197 10.06 1.31 11.72
N SER A 198 10.69 0.74 10.70
CA SER A 198 10.85 1.37 9.38
C SER A 198 9.53 1.37 8.61
N VAL A 199 8.77 0.28 8.64
CA VAL A 199 7.42 0.24 8.05
C VAL A 199 6.47 1.16 8.81
N LEU A 200 6.44 1.13 10.15
CA LEU A 200 5.65 2.08 10.94
C LEU A 200 6.01 3.54 10.65
N GLN A 201 7.29 3.85 10.50
CA GLN A 201 7.74 5.20 10.13
C GLN A 201 7.16 5.63 8.78
N HIS A 202 7.14 4.73 7.81
CA HIS A 202 6.56 4.94 6.48
C HIS A 202 5.04 5.19 6.57
N GLU A 203 4.31 4.29 7.23
CA GLU A 203 2.85 4.40 7.37
C GLU A 203 2.44 5.68 8.12
N VAL A 204 3.16 6.05 9.18
CA VAL A 204 2.94 7.33 9.88
C VAL A 204 3.26 8.52 8.97
N GLY A 205 4.19 8.36 8.01
CA GLY A 205 4.44 9.32 6.94
C GLY A 205 3.17 9.59 6.12
N HIS A 206 2.46 8.55 5.71
CA HIS A 206 1.15 8.69 5.06
C HIS A 206 0.12 9.37 5.97
N CYS A 207 0.05 8.98 7.25
CA CYS A 207 -0.86 9.59 8.21
C CYS A 207 -0.68 11.11 8.35
N ILE A 208 0.53 11.62 8.09
CA ILE A 208 0.85 13.05 8.11
C ILE A 208 1.00 13.66 6.70
N GLY A 209 0.57 12.95 5.66
CA GLY A 209 0.37 13.49 4.32
C GLY A 209 1.54 13.31 3.36
N PHE A 210 2.53 12.48 3.65
CA PHE A 210 3.53 12.09 2.64
C PHE A 210 2.95 11.09 1.66
N ARG A 211 3.37 11.19 0.40
CA ARG A 211 3.14 10.18 -0.63
C ARG A 211 4.45 9.48 -0.97
N HIS A 212 4.35 8.40 -1.74
CA HIS A 212 5.51 7.71 -2.25
C HIS A 212 6.41 8.59 -3.10
N THR A 213 7.72 8.43 -2.94
CA THR A 213 8.71 9.19 -3.74
C THR A 213 8.94 8.62 -5.13
N ASP A 214 8.68 7.32 -5.31
CA ASP A 214 8.75 6.61 -6.58
C ASP A 214 7.37 6.48 -7.25
N TYR A 215 6.43 7.38 -6.93
CA TYR A 215 5.06 7.34 -7.45
C TYR A 215 5.02 7.26 -9.00
N MET A 216 5.93 7.95 -9.70
CA MET A 216 6.02 7.96 -11.17
C MET A 216 6.51 6.65 -11.79
N ASN A 217 7.18 5.82 -10.99
CA ASN A 217 7.79 4.58 -11.43
C ASN A 217 8.05 3.65 -10.24
N ARG A 218 7.03 2.87 -9.87
CA ARG A 218 7.11 1.88 -8.77
C ARG A 218 8.17 0.81 -9.02
N ALA A 219 8.58 0.58 -10.27
CA ALA A 219 9.67 -0.34 -10.58
C ALA A 219 11.02 0.09 -9.97
N PHE A 220 11.15 1.37 -9.58
CA PHE A 220 12.36 1.87 -8.93
C PHE A 220 12.63 1.19 -7.58
N SER A 221 11.61 1.03 -6.73
CA SER A 221 11.77 0.35 -5.43
C SER A 221 11.26 -1.10 -5.43
N CYS A 222 10.24 -1.41 -6.22
CA CYS A 222 9.60 -2.73 -6.24
C CYS A 222 10.13 -3.70 -7.30
N GLY A 223 10.93 -3.20 -8.25
CA GLY A 223 11.28 -3.96 -9.45
C GLY A 223 10.09 -4.20 -10.39
N GLY A 224 10.32 -4.96 -11.45
CA GLY A 224 9.27 -5.29 -12.44
C GLY A 224 9.04 -4.21 -13.50
N SER A 225 7.86 -4.24 -14.13
CA SER A 225 7.48 -3.29 -15.17
C SER A 225 7.16 -1.92 -14.57
N ARG A 226 7.45 -0.84 -15.31
CA ARG A 226 7.09 0.52 -14.91
C ARG A 226 5.58 0.65 -14.73
N SER A 227 5.13 0.75 -13.49
CA SER A 227 3.79 1.21 -13.12
C SER A 227 3.90 2.55 -12.39
N ASN A 228 2.88 3.39 -12.56
CA ASN A 228 2.83 4.75 -12.02
C ASN A 228 1.53 4.90 -11.22
N GLU A 229 1.60 5.60 -10.08
CA GLU A 229 0.48 5.99 -9.24
C GLU A 229 -0.50 6.94 -9.94
N GLY A 230 -0.18 7.50 -11.11
CA GLY A 230 -1.16 8.22 -11.91
C GLY A 230 -0.55 9.30 -12.79
N THR A 231 -1.37 10.23 -13.26
CA THR A 231 -0.84 11.36 -14.05
C THR A 231 -0.16 12.36 -13.12
N ALA A 232 1.06 12.76 -13.46
CA ALA A 232 1.81 13.77 -12.71
C ALA A 232 0.98 15.03 -12.47
N GLY A 233 0.98 15.51 -11.23
CA GLY A 233 0.33 16.76 -10.83
C GLY A 233 -1.12 16.64 -10.35
N VAL A 234 -1.65 15.43 -10.23
CA VAL A 234 -2.96 15.16 -9.61
C VAL A 234 -2.75 14.45 -8.27
N GLY A 235 -3.18 15.06 -7.17
CA GLY A 235 -3.11 14.48 -5.82
C GLY A 235 -1.71 14.28 -5.21
N ALA A 236 -0.64 14.39 -5.98
CA ALA A 236 0.75 14.47 -5.51
C ALA A 236 1.29 15.89 -5.70
N VAL A 237 1.58 16.58 -4.59
CA VAL A 237 2.16 17.93 -4.57
C VAL A 237 3.62 17.83 -4.16
N ARG A 238 4.53 18.35 -4.99
CA ARG A 238 5.96 18.42 -4.70
C ARG A 238 6.22 19.19 -3.41
N ILE A 239 7.18 18.72 -2.62
CA ILE A 239 7.74 19.45 -1.48
C ILE A 239 8.98 20.24 -1.93
N PRO A 240 8.94 21.60 -1.89
CA PRO A 240 10.07 22.43 -2.27
C PRO A 240 11.36 22.14 -1.49
N GLY A 241 12.51 22.41 -2.10
CA GLY A 241 13.82 22.21 -1.48
C GLY A 241 14.38 20.78 -1.60
N THR A 242 13.61 19.83 -2.14
CA THR A 242 14.08 18.46 -2.38
C THR A 242 14.62 18.27 -3.81
N PRO A 243 15.71 17.49 -4.00
CA PRO A 243 16.27 17.23 -5.33
C PRO A 243 15.26 16.52 -6.24
N SER A 244 15.39 16.77 -7.55
CA SER A 244 14.56 16.15 -8.59
C SER A 244 15.09 14.80 -9.09
N LYS A 245 15.84 14.07 -8.24
CA LYS A 245 16.49 12.80 -8.58
C LYS A 245 16.04 11.68 -7.66
N ALA A 246 16.16 10.46 -8.17
CA ALA A 246 15.64 9.27 -7.53
C ALA A 246 16.30 9.03 -6.19
N ASP A 247 15.47 8.93 -5.17
CA ASP A 247 15.92 8.78 -3.79
C ASP A 247 15.78 7.33 -3.34
N ALA A 248 16.79 6.53 -3.67
CA ALA A 248 16.86 5.11 -3.34
C ALA A 248 16.85 4.82 -1.83
N ALA A 249 17.07 5.84 -0.99
CA ALA A 249 17.12 5.71 0.46
C ALA A 249 15.91 6.31 1.17
N SER A 250 14.98 6.94 0.45
CA SER A 250 13.82 7.62 1.04
C SER A 250 12.97 6.67 1.86
N PHE A 251 12.56 7.10 3.06
CA PHE A 251 11.64 6.33 3.88
C PHE A 251 10.27 6.14 3.23
N MET A 252 9.89 7.01 2.28
CA MET A 252 8.65 6.95 1.51
C MET A 252 8.81 6.20 0.18
N LEU A 253 9.85 5.37 0.03
CA LEU A 253 9.84 4.40 -1.07
C LEU A 253 8.77 3.35 -0.83
N ALA A 254 8.04 3.08 -1.90
CA ALA A 254 6.81 2.33 -1.85
C ALA A 254 6.99 0.81 -1.81
N CYS A 255 8.22 0.32 -1.93
CA CYS A 255 8.62 -1.00 -1.46
C CYS A 255 9.74 -0.90 -0.44
N SER A 256 9.59 -1.69 0.63
CA SER A 256 10.62 -1.84 1.64
C SER A 256 11.79 -2.70 1.14
N ASN A 257 12.98 -2.41 1.64
CA ASN A 257 14.16 -3.26 1.45
C ASN A 257 14.30 -4.35 2.53
N GLY A 258 13.30 -4.51 3.41
CA GLY A 258 13.35 -5.47 4.51
C GLY A 258 14.28 -5.09 5.67
N GLY A 259 14.87 -3.89 5.62
CA GLY A 259 15.91 -3.45 6.54
C GLY A 259 15.51 -2.29 7.44
N ASN A 260 16.53 -1.72 8.08
CA ASN A 260 16.40 -0.54 8.94
C ASN A 260 16.45 0.76 8.13
N ARG A 261 15.47 1.00 7.25
CA ARG A 261 15.40 2.25 6.49
C ARG A 261 14.92 3.39 7.39
N THR A 262 15.65 4.50 7.39
CA THR A 262 15.31 5.70 8.18
C THR A 262 15.53 6.97 7.36
N PHE A 263 15.25 8.14 7.96
CA PHE A 263 15.30 9.42 7.28
C PHE A 263 16.69 9.75 6.73
N ASN A 264 16.76 9.89 5.41
CA ASN A 264 17.92 10.45 4.74
C ASN A 264 17.90 12.00 4.75
N ALA A 265 18.82 12.64 4.03
CA ALA A 265 18.90 14.09 3.98
C ALA A 265 17.67 14.76 3.32
N ASN A 266 17.13 14.19 2.25
CA ASN A 266 15.98 14.74 1.53
C ASN A 266 14.68 14.57 2.33
N ASP A 267 14.52 13.44 3.01
CA ASP A 267 13.41 13.18 3.92
C ASP A 267 13.36 14.25 5.02
N ARG A 268 14.53 14.59 5.59
CA ARG A 268 14.64 15.64 6.61
C ARG A 268 14.27 17.01 6.08
N ILE A 269 14.73 17.37 4.88
CA ILE A 269 14.34 18.63 4.23
C ILE A 269 12.83 18.67 4.04
N ALA A 270 12.24 17.58 3.54
CA ALA A 270 10.81 17.48 3.29
C ALA A 270 9.99 17.60 4.57
N LEU A 271 10.40 16.90 5.64
CA LEU A 271 9.76 16.95 6.95
C LEU A 271 9.82 18.34 7.57
N ASN A 272 11.00 18.99 7.56
CA ASN A 272 11.16 20.36 8.07
C ASN A 272 10.39 21.40 7.24
N TYR A 273 10.20 21.15 5.94
CA TYR A 273 9.40 22.05 5.11
C TYR A 273 7.92 22.00 5.50
N LEU A 274 7.41 20.82 5.87
CA LEU A 274 6.00 20.65 6.22
C LEU A 274 5.69 20.95 7.69
N TYR A 275 6.61 20.62 8.60
CA TYR A 275 6.40 20.58 10.05
C TYR A 275 7.58 21.15 10.80
#